data_AF-H9FEQ6-F1
#
_entry.id   AF-H9FEQ6-F1
#
_cell.length_a   1.000
_cell.length_b   1.000
_cell.length_c   1.000
_cell.angle_alpha   90.00
_cell.angle_beta   90.00
_cell.angle_gamma   90.00
#
_symmetry.space_group_name_H-M   'P 1'
#
loop_
_entity.id
_entity.type
_entity.pdbx_description
1 polymer ?
#
loop_
_entity_poly.entity_id
_entity_poly.type
_entity_poly.pdbx_seq_one_letter_code
_entity_poly.pdbx_strand_id
1 'polypeptide(L)'
;QIANHICSLIQKGNIVVQWKLYNYIFNPVLQRGVELAHHCQHLSITSAQSHVCSHRNQCLPQDVLQIYVKTLPILLKSRVIRDLFLSCNGVNQIIELNYLNGIRSHSLKAFETLIISLEEQQKDASVPGIDGIDNEQKELSSVHVGTSFHHQQAYSDSPQSLSRFYAGLKEAYPKRRKTVNQDVHINTINLFLCVAFLCISKEAESDRELANDSEDTSGYDSTASEPLSHMLPCLSLESLALPSPEHMHQAADIWSMCRWIYMLSSVFQKQFYRFGGFQVCHKLIFMIIQKLFRSHKEEQ
;
A
#
# COMPACT_ATOMS: atom_id res chain seq x y z
N GLN A 1 23.03 2.66 6.34
CA GLN A 1 23.86 2.38 5.15
C GLN A 1 23.39 1.12 4.39
N ILE A 2 23.26 -0.04 5.05
CA ILE A 2 22.79 -1.29 4.42
C ILE A 2 21.42 -1.12 3.74
N ALA A 3 20.44 -0.50 4.42
CA ALA A 3 19.11 -0.25 3.85
C ALA A 3 19.16 0.54 2.52
N ASN A 4 20.02 1.57 2.43
CA ASN A 4 20.23 2.34 1.20
C ASN A 4 20.85 1.49 0.09
N HIS A 5 21.82 0.62 0.42
CA HIS A 5 22.40 -0.29 -0.56
C HIS A 5 21.38 -1.29 -1.09
N ILE A 6 20.56 -1.89 -0.21
CA ILE A 6 19.49 -2.80 -0.62
C ILE A 6 18.49 -2.07 -1.53
N CYS A 7 18.08 -0.86 -1.16
CA CYS A 7 17.19 -0.02 -1.97
C CYS A 7 17.80 0.30 -3.35
N SER A 8 19.11 0.57 -3.42
CA SER A 8 19.79 0.80 -4.70
C SER A 8 19.87 -0.48 -5.55
N LEU A 9 20.14 -1.62 -4.92
CA LEU A 9 20.22 -2.92 -5.59
C LEU A 9 18.88 -3.35 -6.17
N ILE A 10 17.77 -3.18 -5.45
CA ILE A 10 16.44 -3.51 -5.97
C ILE A 10 16.03 -2.56 -7.10
N GLN A 11 16.40 -1.28 -7.04
CA GLN A 11 16.11 -0.34 -8.14
C GLN A 11 16.87 -0.68 -9.44
N LYS A 12 18.14 -1.10 -9.33
CA LYS A 12 19.03 -1.34 -10.49
C LYS A 12 19.12 -2.80 -10.91
N GLY A 13 18.62 -3.71 -10.09
CA GLY A 13 18.66 -5.14 -10.32
C GLY A 13 17.74 -5.55 -11.47
N ASN A 14 18.09 -6.65 -12.15
CA ASN A 14 17.20 -7.30 -13.10
C ASN A 14 15.95 -7.86 -12.40
N ILE A 15 14.98 -8.33 -13.19
CA ILE A 15 13.70 -8.86 -12.70
C ILE A 15 13.82 -9.91 -11.57
N VAL A 16 14.84 -10.76 -11.67
CA VAL A 16 15.09 -11.84 -10.71
C VAL A 16 15.62 -11.30 -9.39
N VAL A 17 16.58 -10.37 -9.45
CA VAL A 17 17.11 -9.68 -8.27
C VAL A 17 16.00 -8.85 -7.62
N GLN A 18 15.21 -8.13 -8.42
CA GLN A 18 14.04 -7.38 -7.97
C GLN A 18 13.06 -8.25 -7.19
N TRP A 19 12.66 -9.38 -7.78
CA TRP A 19 11.74 -10.32 -7.15
C TRP A 19 12.28 -10.86 -5.82
N LYS A 20 13.55 -11.28 -5.79
CA LYS A 20 14.16 -11.82 -4.56
C LYS A 20 14.27 -10.77 -3.46
N LEU A 21 14.83 -9.59 -3.77
CA LEU A 21 14.99 -8.54 -2.78
C LEU A 21 13.64 -8.04 -2.27
N TYR A 22 12.61 -8.02 -3.14
CA TYR A 22 11.26 -7.68 -2.72
C TYR A 22 10.71 -8.72 -1.73
N ASN A 23 10.70 -10.00 -2.10
CA ASN A 23 10.07 -11.04 -1.28
C ASN A 23 10.82 -11.32 0.04
N TYR A 24 12.16 -11.36 0.00
CA TYR A 24 12.95 -11.77 1.17
C TYR A 24 13.36 -10.63 2.07
N ILE A 25 13.28 -9.37 1.60
CA ILE A 25 13.73 -8.22 2.39
C ILE A 25 12.66 -7.13 2.43
N PHE A 26 12.25 -6.61 1.28
CA PHE A 26 11.39 -5.42 1.23
C PHE A 26 10.02 -5.68 1.87
N ASN A 27 9.33 -6.76 1.49
CA ASN A 27 8.02 -7.11 2.03
C ASN A 27 8.08 -7.43 3.54
N PRO A 28 9.03 -8.24 4.06
CA PRO A 28 9.20 -8.41 5.50
C PRO A 28 9.46 -7.10 6.27
N VAL A 29 10.19 -6.15 5.67
CA VAL A 29 10.41 -4.83 6.27
C VAL A 29 9.12 -4.02 6.35
N LEU A 30 8.30 -4.03 5.28
CA LEU A 30 6.98 -3.39 5.31
C LEU A 30 6.08 -4.03 6.38
N GLN A 31 6.08 -5.37 6.47
CA GLN A 31 5.29 -6.10 7.46
C GLN A 31 5.67 -5.72 8.90
N ARG A 32 6.98 -5.63 9.20
CA ARG A 32 7.45 -5.12 10.51
C ARG A 32 7.07 -3.65 10.76
N GLY A 33 6.96 -2.86 9.70
CA GLY A 33 6.45 -1.50 9.78
C GLY A 33 4.97 -1.43 10.15
N VAL A 34 4.16 -2.38 9.65
CA VAL A 34 2.75 -2.54 10.05
C VAL A 34 2.65 -2.94 11.52
N GLU A 35 3.46 -3.90 11.97
CA GLU A 35 3.53 -4.29 13.40
C GLU A 35 3.87 -3.09 14.30
N LEU A 36 4.81 -2.23 13.86
CA LEU A 36 5.14 -0.99 14.55
C LEU A 36 3.97 -0.01 14.56
N ALA A 37 3.25 0.16 13.45
CA ALA A 37 2.09 1.03 13.35
C ALA A 37 0.99 0.61 14.35
N HIS A 38 0.65 -0.67 14.38
CA HIS A 38 -0.32 -1.22 15.35
C HIS A 38 0.13 -1.02 16.79
N HIS A 39 1.41 -1.24 17.08
CA HIS A 39 1.94 -1.02 18.42
C HIS A 39 1.80 0.45 18.87
N CYS A 40 2.11 1.40 17.97
CA CYS A 40 1.92 2.83 18.25
C CYS A 40 0.44 3.22 18.42
N GLN A 41 -0.47 2.60 17.67
CA GLN A 41 -1.90 2.82 17.82
C GLN A 41 -2.43 2.32 19.17
N HIS A 42 -2.03 1.12 19.61
CA HIS A 42 -2.48 0.52 20.87
C HIS A 42 -1.97 1.26 22.12
N LEU A 43 -0.79 1.85 22.06
CA LEU A 43 -0.19 2.55 23.19
C LEU A 43 -0.67 4.00 23.35
N SER A 44 -1.58 4.50 22.49
CA SER A 44 -2.04 5.90 22.49
C SER A 44 -0.89 6.92 22.56
N ILE A 45 0.26 6.60 21.96
CA ILE A 45 1.45 7.45 22.02
C ILE A 45 1.22 8.65 21.11
N THR A 46 0.88 9.79 21.72
CA THR A 46 0.87 11.09 21.08
C THR A 46 2.29 11.46 20.60
N SER A 47 2.32 12.24 19.52
CA SER A 47 3.43 12.48 18.58
C SER A 47 4.83 12.78 19.16
N ALA A 48 4.95 13.13 20.44
CA ALA A 48 6.23 13.46 21.08
C ALA A 48 7.01 12.23 21.59
N GLN A 49 6.40 11.04 21.66
CA GLN A 49 6.99 9.89 22.35
C GLN A 49 7.27 8.67 21.44
N SER A 50 7.09 8.77 20.12
CA SER A 50 7.41 7.64 19.21
C SER A 50 8.89 7.24 19.25
N HIS A 51 9.78 8.14 19.68
CA HIS A 51 11.20 7.85 19.90
C HIS A 51 11.48 7.03 21.19
N VAL A 52 10.54 6.99 22.14
CA VAL A 52 10.70 6.33 23.47
C VAL A 52 10.16 4.89 23.46
N CYS A 53 9.37 4.51 22.46
CA CYS A 53 8.90 3.13 22.25
C CYS A 53 9.99 2.18 21.71
N SER A 54 11.26 2.51 21.92
CA SER A 54 12.42 1.71 21.53
C SER A 54 12.90 0.79 22.68
N HIS A 55 12.14 0.68 23.78
CA HIS A 55 12.58 -0.03 24.99
C HIS A 55 12.36 -1.56 25.01
N ARG A 56 11.98 -2.19 23.89
CA ARG A 56 12.12 -3.65 23.74
C ARG A 56 12.82 -3.96 22.41
N ASN A 57 13.91 -4.73 22.50
CA ASN A 57 14.87 -5.12 21.47
C ASN A 57 14.32 -5.87 20.22
N GLN A 58 13.06 -5.67 19.82
CA GLN A 58 12.39 -6.46 18.77
C GLN A 58 11.77 -5.64 17.63
N CYS A 59 11.63 -4.31 17.76
CA CYS A 59 11.01 -3.49 16.72
C CYS A 59 12.02 -2.96 15.68
N LEU A 60 11.62 -2.93 14.41
CA LEU A 60 12.38 -2.34 13.31
C LEU A 60 12.57 -0.82 13.57
N PRO A 61 13.80 -0.27 13.49
CA PRO A 61 14.01 1.16 13.65
C PRO A 61 13.25 1.97 12.59
N GLN A 62 12.56 3.04 13.03
CA GLN A 62 11.73 3.87 12.14
C GLN A 62 12.54 4.51 11.00
N ASP A 63 13.78 4.93 11.25
CA ASP A 63 14.66 5.49 10.21
C ASP A 63 14.98 4.46 9.11
N VAL A 64 15.12 3.19 9.48
CA VAL A 64 15.32 2.10 8.52
C VAL A 64 14.05 1.93 7.70
N LEU A 65 12.89 1.80 8.34
CA LEU A 65 11.61 1.70 7.65
C LEU A 65 11.39 2.86 6.67
N GLN A 66 11.72 4.09 7.09
CA GLN A 66 11.60 5.29 6.27
C GLN A 66 12.39 5.19 4.96
N ILE A 67 13.59 4.62 4.97
CA ILE A 67 14.40 4.42 3.75
C ILE A 67 13.67 3.52 2.74
N TYR A 68 13.07 2.44 3.22
CA TYR A 68 12.32 1.50 2.36
C TYR A 68 11.05 2.17 1.83
N VAL A 69 10.22 2.77 2.70
CA VAL A 69 8.96 3.39 2.28
C VAL A 69 9.22 4.58 1.34
N LYS A 70 10.26 5.37 1.57
CA LYS A 70 10.68 6.45 0.65
C LYS A 70 11.10 5.93 -0.73
N THR A 71 11.63 4.72 -0.80
CA THR A 71 12.04 4.07 -2.06
C THR A 71 10.85 3.47 -2.81
N LEU A 72 9.78 3.11 -2.09
CA LEU A 72 8.64 2.38 -2.64
C LEU A 72 8.00 3.06 -3.88
N PRO A 73 7.77 4.39 -3.92
CA PRO A 73 7.25 5.05 -5.13
C PRO A 73 8.07 4.76 -6.39
N ILE A 74 9.41 4.77 -6.29
CA ILE A 74 10.28 4.51 -7.44
C ILE A 74 10.10 3.06 -7.92
N LEU A 75 9.98 2.12 -6.97
CA LEU A 75 9.83 0.71 -7.30
C LEU A 75 8.47 0.38 -7.91
N LEU A 76 7.39 1.01 -7.43
CA LEU A 76 6.03 0.79 -7.92
C LEU A 76 5.82 1.19 -9.39
N LYS A 77 6.74 1.96 -9.97
CA LYS A 77 6.77 2.22 -11.42
C LYS A 77 7.09 0.95 -12.22
N SER A 78 7.93 0.05 -11.69
CA SER A 78 8.20 -1.26 -12.28
C SER A 78 6.95 -2.13 -12.19
N ARG A 79 6.46 -2.61 -13.35
CA ARG A 79 5.31 -3.53 -13.41
C ARG A 79 5.53 -4.78 -12.56
N VAL A 80 6.74 -5.32 -12.54
CA VAL A 80 7.06 -6.53 -11.78
C VAL A 80 6.92 -6.29 -10.28
N ILE A 81 7.52 -5.21 -9.77
CA ILE A 81 7.41 -4.88 -8.35
C ILE A 81 5.97 -4.52 -7.99
N ARG A 82 5.26 -3.79 -8.86
CA ARG A 82 3.85 -3.47 -8.65
C ARG A 82 2.98 -4.73 -8.55
N ASP A 83 3.16 -5.69 -9.44
CA ASP A 83 2.43 -6.96 -9.41
C ASP A 83 2.73 -7.76 -8.12
N LEU A 84 3.99 -7.77 -7.67
CA LEU A 84 4.38 -8.37 -6.39
C LEU A 84 3.76 -7.65 -5.21
N PHE A 85 3.83 -6.32 -5.20
CA PHE A 85 3.27 -5.49 -4.15
C PHE A 85 1.77 -5.73 -3.96
N LEU A 86 1.03 -5.77 -5.06
CA LEU A 86 -0.40 -6.05 -5.05
C LEU A 86 -0.69 -7.50 -4.58
N SER A 87 0.16 -8.46 -4.95
CA SER A 87 0.01 -9.86 -4.56
C SER A 87 0.39 -10.14 -3.10
N CYS A 88 1.19 -9.28 -2.47
CA CYS A 88 1.73 -9.47 -1.13
C CYS A 88 1.04 -8.58 -0.07
N ASN A 89 -0.24 -8.26 -0.26
CA ASN A 89 -1.00 -7.40 0.67
C ASN A 89 -0.43 -5.97 0.81
N GLY A 90 0.36 -5.50 -0.17
CA GLY A 90 1.09 -4.24 -0.08
C GLY A 90 0.19 -3.03 0.11
N VAL A 91 -1.00 -3.02 -0.51
CA VAL A 91 -1.97 -1.91 -0.37
C VAL A 91 -2.38 -1.73 1.09
N ASN A 92 -2.74 -2.81 1.78
CA ASN A 92 -3.10 -2.73 3.19
C ASN A 92 -1.89 -2.35 4.05
N GLN A 93 -0.69 -2.83 3.72
CA GLN A 93 0.52 -2.42 4.43
C GLN A 93 0.74 -0.90 4.38
N ILE A 94 0.60 -0.26 3.20
CA ILE A 94 0.76 1.20 3.10
C ILE A 94 -0.41 1.99 3.73
N ILE A 95 -1.60 1.38 3.86
CA ILE A 95 -2.69 1.98 4.66
C ILE A 95 -2.28 2.06 6.12
N GLU A 96 -1.82 0.95 6.70
CA GLU A 96 -1.40 0.90 8.10
C GLU A 96 -0.21 1.81 8.39
N LEU A 97 0.73 1.92 7.45
CA LEU A 97 1.87 2.83 7.59
C LEU A 97 1.47 4.32 7.64
N ASN A 98 0.24 4.70 7.24
CA ASN A 98 -0.24 6.08 7.37
C ASN A 98 -0.45 6.51 8.83
N TYR A 99 -0.53 5.58 9.79
CA TYR A 99 -0.63 5.92 11.20
C TYR A 99 0.70 6.39 11.81
N LEU A 100 1.84 6.11 11.15
CA LEU A 100 3.16 6.56 11.59
C LEU A 100 3.51 7.94 11.02
N ASN A 101 3.50 8.98 11.87
CA ASN A 101 3.75 10.38 11.46
C ASN A 101 4.99 10.56 10.54
N GLY A 102 6.15 10.00 10.92
CA GLY A 102 7.39 10.12 10.15
C GLY A 102 7.43 9.33 8.84
N ILE A 103 6.44 8.44 8.61
CA ILE A 103 6.36 7.54 7.45
C ILE A 103 5.21 7.93 6.52
N ARG A 104 4.13 8.50 7.07
CA ARG A 104 2.86 8.80 6.37
C ARG A 104 3.06 9.50 5.03
N SER A 105 3.88 10.56 4.97
CA SER A 105 4.11 11.31 3.73
C SER A 105 4.69 10.44 2.60
N HIS A 106 5.61 9.52 2.92
CA HIS A 106 6.18 8.57 1.96
C HIS A 106 5.19 7.48 1.57
N SER A 107 4.37 7.03 2.53
CA SER A 107 3.32 6.03 2.27
C SER A 107 2.23 6.57 1.35
N LEU A 108 1.76 7.80 1.60
CA LEU A 108 0.81 8.51 0.73
C LEU A 108 1.39 8.73 -0.68
N LYS A 109 2.69 9.01 -0.79
CA LYS A 109 3.37 9.11 -2.09
C LYS A 109 3.42 7.77 -2.83
N ALA A 110 3.55 6.66 -2.10
CA ALA A 110 3.47 5.32 -2.68
C ALA A 110 2.06 5.01 -3.19
N PHE A 111 1.01 5.40 -2.45
CA PHE A 111 -0.38 5.32 -2.87
C PHE A 111 -0.66 6.09 -4.16
N GLU A 112 -0.26 7.36 -4.22
CA GLU A 112 -0.36 8.20 -5.41
C GLU A 112 0.30 7.51 -6.62
N THR A 113 1.53 7.04 -6.44
CA THR A 113 2.28 6.40 -7.53
C THR A 113 1.62 5.11 -7.98
N LEU A 114 1.09 4.32 -7.05
CA LEU A 114 0.37 3.09 -7.38
C LEU A 114 -0.88 3.37 -8.23
N ILE A 115 -1.70 4.35 -7.83
CA ILE A 115 -2.92 4.72 -8.54
C ILE A 115 -2.57 5.22 -9.95
N ILE A 116 -1.62 6.16 -10.06
CA ILE A 116 -1.22 6.73 -11.36
C ILE A 116 -0.65 5.64 -12.28
N SER A 117 0.26 4.80 -11.79
CA SER A 117 0.88 3.75 -12.60
C SER A 117 -0.11 2.64 -13.01
N LEU A 118 -1.15 2.38 -12.21
CA LEU A 118 -2.24 1.47 -12.61
C LEU A 118 -3.14 2.10 -13.68
N GLU A 119 -3.40 3.41 -13.62
CA GLU A 119 -4.12 4.13 -14.66
C GLU A 119 -3.36 4.12 -15.99
N GLU A 120 -2.06 4.42 -15.96
CA GLU A 120 -1.18 4.38 -17.13
C GLU A 120 -1.17 2.98 -17.78
N GLN A 121 -1.01 1.94 -16.97
CA GLN A 121 -1.01 0.55 -17.45
C GLN A 121 -2.34 0.14 -18.11
N GLN A 122 -3.48 0.71 -17.70
CA GLN A 122 -4.76 0.47 -18.36
C GLN A 122 -4.87 1.18 -19.70
N LYS A 123 -4.36 2.41 -19.80
CA LYS A 123 -4.34 3.16 -21.06
C LYS A 123 -3.53 2.41 -22.10
N ASP A 124 -2.35 1.92 -21.72
CA ASP A 124 -1.48 1.12 -22.60
C ASP A 124 -2.14 -0.20 -23.06
N ALA A 125 -2.95 -0.83 -22.20
CA ALA A 125 -3.66 -2.06 -22.54
C ALA A 125 -4.90 -1.85 -23.46
N SER A 126 -5.42 -0.61 -23.52
CA SER A 126 -6.64 -0.26 -24.27
C SER A 126 -6.37 0.21 -25.70
N VAL A 127 -5.12 0.43 -26.08
CA VAL A 127 -4.72 0.76 -27.47
C VAL A 127 -4.51 -0.55 -28.24
N PRO A 128 -5.37 -0.91 -29.21
CA PRO A 128 -5.13 -2.07 -30.07
C PRO A 128 -4.16 -1.63 -31.16
N GLY A 129 -2.87 -1.63 -30.83
CA GLY A 129 -1.84 -1.13 -31.73
C GLY A 129 -0.48 -1.67 -31.35
N ILE A 130 -0.10 -2.76 -32.02
CA ILE A 130 1.15 -3.51 -31.82
C ILE A 130 1.14 -4.12 -30.42
N ASP A 131 0.69 -5.38 -30.33
CA ASP A 131 1.14 -6.29 -29.28
C ASP A 131 2.63 -6.01 -29.11
N GLY A 132 2.97 -5.37 -27.98
CA GLY A 132 4.33 -5.17 -27.57
C GLY A 132 4.88 -6.57 -27.44
N ILE A 133 5.47 -7.07 -28.53
CA ILE A 133 6.32 -8.22 -28.55
C ILE A 133 7.18 -8.01 -27.33
N ASP A 134 7.01 -8.95 -26.42
CA ASP A 134 7.72 -9.13 -25.19
C ASP A 134 9.19 -8.78 -25.42
N ASN A 135 9.56 -7.50 -25.26
CA ASN A 135 10.89 -7.01 -25.56
C ASN A 135 11.88 -7.52 -24.49
N GLU A 136 11.37 -8.15 -23.43
CA GLU A 136 12.15 -8.93 -22.47
C GLU A 136 12.26 -10.43 -22.84
N GLN A 137 11.43 -10.94 -23.75
CA GLN A 137 11.45 -12.36 -24.17
C GLN A 137 12.08 -12.55 -25.56
N LYS A 138 12.12 -11.51 -26.41
CA LYS A 138 12.76 -11.56 -27.73
C LYS A 138 14.29 -11.62 -27.69
N GLU A 139 14.92 -11.22 -26.58
CA GLU A 139 16.35 -11.47 -26.35
C GLU A 139 16.66 -12.89 -25.83
N LEU A 140 15.64 -13.64 -25.40
CA LEU A 140 15.82 -14.97 -24.81
C LEU A 140 15.50 -16.12 -25.78
N SER A 141 14.98 -15.83 -26.97
CA SER A 141 14.56 -16.83 -27.96
C SER A 141 15.51 -17.01 -29.16
N SER A 142 16.66 -16.33 -29.20
CA SER A 142 17.62 -16.41 -30.33
C SER A 142 18.83 -17.32 -30.11
N VAL A 143 18.91 -18.05 -28.99
CA VAL A 143 19.99 -19.03 -28.74
C VAL A 143 19.37 -20.43 -28.57
N HIS A 144 18.90 -21.00 -29.68
CA HIS A 144 18.66 -22.44 -29.77
C HIS A 144 19.67 -23.04 -30.76
N VAL A 145 20.92 -23.18 -30.31
CA VAL A 145 21.87 -24.12 -30.92
C VAL A 145 21.92 -25.33 -29.99
N GLY A 146 21.52 -26.48 -30.52
CA GLY A 146 21.34 -27.70 -29.77
C GLY A 146 22.64 -28.22 -29.13
N THR A 147 22.47 -28.97 -28.05
CA THR A 147 23.31 -30.13 -27.73
C THR A 147 22.60 -30.92 -26.63
N SER A 148 22.17 -32.13 -27.00
CA SER A 148 21.75 -33.18 -26.08
C SER A 148 22.99 -33.67 -25.34
N PHE A 149 23.01 -33.70 -24.00
CA PHE A 149 23.89 -34.64 -23.28
C PHE A 149 23.33 -35.06 -21.91
N HIS A 150 23.64 -36.33 -21.62
CA HIS A 150 23.16 -37.22 -20.58
C HIS A 150 23.40 -36.76 -19.13
N HIS A 151 22.49 -37.17 -18.25
CA HIS A 151 22.69 -37.20 -16.80
C HIS A 151 23.74 -38.25 -16.42
N GLN A 152 24.88 -37.80 -15.87
CA GLN A 152 25.73 -38.60 -15.00
C GLN A 152 26.35 -37.72 -13.90
N GLN A 153 26.36 -38.31 -12.71
CA GLN A 153 26.84 -37.87 -11.40
C GLN A 153 28.17 -37.08 -11.40
N ALA A 154 28.30 -36.08 -10.52
CA ALA A 154 29.45 -35.92 -9.59
C ALA A 154 29.39 -34.59 -8.81
N TYR A 155 29.58 -34.69 -7.50
CA TYR A 155 29.98 -33.58 -6.61
C TYR A 155 31.29 -32.97 -7.15
N SER A 156 31.31 -31.65 -7.38
CA SER A 156 32.49 -30.90 -7.81
C SER A 156 32.44 -29.50 -7.17
N ASP A 157 33.33 -29.29 -6.21
CA ASP A 157 33.71 -27.98 -5.68
C ASP A 157 34.46 -27.21 -6.77
N SER A 158 33.75 -26.37 -7.51
CA SER A 158 34.30 -25.37 -8.44
C SER A 158 33.40 -24.12 -8.40
N PRO A 159 33.91 -22.90 -8.68
CA PRO A 159 33.17 -21.68 -8.42
C PRO A 159 31.90 -21.68 -9.26
N GLN A 160 30.74 -21.66 -8.58
CA GLN A 160 29.42 -21.69 -9.21
C GLN A 160 29.39 -20.69 -10.37
N SER A 161 29.37 -21.20 -11.60
CA SER A 161 29.27 -20.33 -12.77
C SER A 161 28.03 -19.44 -12.59
N LEU A 162 28.15 -18.15 -12.89
CA LEU A 162 27.01 -17.21 -12.81
C LEU A 162 25.77 -17.76 -13.53
N SER A 163 25.97 -18.54 -14.59
CA SER A 163 24.91 -19.25 -15.32
C SER A 163 24.15 -20.27 -14.45
N ARG A 164 24.82 -21.08 -13.62
CA ARG A 164 24.13 -22.01 -12.69
C ARG A 164 23.40 -21.27 -11.58
N PHE A 165 23.98 -20.17 -11.09
CA PHE A 165 23.32 -19.29 -10.13
C PHE A 165 22.02 -18.73 -10.75
N TYR A 166 22.09 -18.07 -11.91
CA TYR A 166 20.92 -17.53 -12.60
C TYR A 166 19.90 -18.60 -13.01
N ALA A 167 20.33 -19.82 -13.35
CA ALA A 167 19.42 -20.94 -13.63
C ALA A 167 18.60 -21.35 -12.39
N GLY A 168 19.25 -21.52 -11.24
CA GLY A 168 18.55 -21.79 -9.97
C GLY A 168 17.67 -20.63 -9.52
N LEU A 169 17.99 -19.39 -9.92
CA LEU A 169 17.11 -18.24 -9.68
C LEU A 169 15.83 -18.24 -10.51
N LYS A 170 15.89 -18.74 -11.75
CA LYS A 170 14.75 -18.77 -12.70
C LYS A 170 13.69 -19.79 -12.27
N GLU A 171 14.10 -20.89 -11.65
CA GLU A 171 13.20 -21.94 -11.15
C GLU A 171 12.33 -21.47 -9.97
N ALA A 172 12.81 -20.51 -9.17
CA ALA A 172 12.08 -19.97 -8.02
C ALA A 172 11.06 -18.87 -8.38
N TYR A 173 11.05 -18.38 -9.64
CA TYR A 173 10.15 -17.32 -10.08
C TYR A 173 8.80 -17.91 -10.54
N PRO A 174 7.68 -17.67 -9.85
CA PRO A 174 6.39 -18.17 -10.28
C PRO A 174 5.98 -17.56 -11.63
N LYS A 175 5.57 -18.42 -12.58
CA LYS A 175 5.04 -17.99 -13.89
C LYS A 175 3.81 -17.08 -13.66
N ARG A 176 3.85 -15.88 -14.26
CA ARG A 176 2.89 -14.78 -14.06
C ARG A 176 1.43 -15.26 -14.07
N ARG A 177 0.67 -14.98 -13.00
CA ARG A 177 -0.81 -15.03 -13.03
C ARG A 177 -1.30 -13.75 -13.71
N LYS A 178 -2.16 -13.89 -14.74
CA LYS A 178 -2.85 -12.74 -15.36
C LYS A 178 -3.93 -12.26 -14.40
N THR A 179 -3.67 -11.18 -13.67
CA THR A 179 -4.71 -10.48 -12.89
C THR A 179 -5.50 -9.57 -13.83
N VAL A 180 -6.82 -9.57 -13.67
CA VAL A 180 -7.74 -8.65 -14.35
C VAL A 180 -7.44 -7.25 -13.83
N ASN A 181 -6.68 -6.48 -14.61
CA ASN A 181 -6.01 -5.25 -14.18
C ASN A 181 -6.95 -4.08 -13.87
N GLN A 182 -8.19 -4.13 -14.39
CA GLN A 182 -9.17 -3.07 -14.22
C GLN A 182 -9.71 -3.01 -12.80
N ASP A 183 -10.07 -4.17 -12.24
CA ASP A 183 -10.63 -4.27 -10.90
C ASP A 183 -9.62 -3.85 -9.83
N VAL A 184 -8.34 -4.18 -10.02
CA VAL A 184 -7.29 -3.87 -9.04
C VAL A 184 -7.08 -2.35 -8.90
N HIS A 185 -7.12 -1.60 -10.00
CA HIS A 185 -7.00 -0.14 -9.96
C HIS A 185 -8.18 0.51 -9.24
N ILE A 186 -9.42 0.11 -9.60
CA ILE A 186 -10.63 0.63 -8.95
C ILE A 186 -10.62 0.28 -7.46
N ASN A 187 -10.30 -0.95 -7.10
CA ASN A 187 -10.21 -1.37 -5.70
C ASN A 187 -9.16 -0.56 -4.93
N THR A 188 -8.00 -0.29 -5.53
CA THR A 188 -6.96 0.54 -4.89
C THR A 188 -7.44 1.97 -4.65
N ILE A 189 -8.10 2.59 -5.63
CA ILE A 189 -8.71 3.92 -5.48
C ILE A 189 -9.74 3.91 -4.36
N ASN A 190 -10.63 2.92 -4.36
CA ASN A 190 -11.72 2.85 -3.41
C ASN A 190 -11.20 2.68 -1.98
N LEU A 191 -10.19 1.83 -1.77
CA LEU A 191 -9.53 1.67 -0.47
C LEU A 191 -8.93 3.00 0.02
N PHE A 192 -8.25 3.73 -0.86
CA PHE A 192 -7.72 5.05 -0.50
C PHE A 192 -8.84 6.05 -0.13
N LEU A 193 -9.94 6.06 -0.89
CA LEU A 193 -11.10 6.89 -0.58
C LEU A 193 -11.72 6.53 0.76
N CYS A 194 -11.84 5.24 1.08
CA CYS A 194 -12.27 4.79 2.41
C CYS A 194 -11.36 5.33 3.52
N VAL A 195 -10.04 5.30 3.34
CA VAL A 195 -9.11 5.87 4.32
C VAL A 195 -9.34 7.38 4.50
N ALA A 196 -9.49 8.13 3.41
CA ALA A 196 -9.75 9.58 3.48
C ALA A 196 -11.06 9.91 4.20
N PHE A 197 -12.07 9.10 3.94
CA PHE A 197 -13.41 9.22 4.50
C PHE A 197 -13.45 8.83 5.97
N LEU A 198 -12.84 7.71 6.36
CA LEU A 198 -12.76 7.29 7.75
C LEU A 198 -12.09 8.34 8.65
N CYS A 199 -11.13 9.11 8.12
CA CYS A 199 -10.48 10.20 8.88
C CYS A 199 -11.42 11.33 9.33
N ILE A 200 -12.65 11.38 8.80
CA ILE A 200 -13.67 12.39 9.11
C ILE A 200 -15.00 11.76 9.53
N SER A 201 -14.99 10.49 9.97
CA SER A 201 -16.18 9.78 10.43
C SER A 201 -16.17 9.61 11.95
N LYS A 202 -17.35 9.66 12.58
CA LYS A 202 -17.54 9.43 14.02
C LYS A 202 -17.12 8.02 14.45
N GLU A 203 -17.28 7.03 13.57
CA GLU A 203 -16.92 5.64 13.83
C GLU A 203 -15.42 5.42 14.02
N ALA A 204 -14.57 6.33 13.51
CA ALA A 204 -13.12 6.25 13.73
C ALA A 204 -12.71 6.44 15.20
N GLU A 205 -13.57 7.05 16.01
CA GLU A 205 -13.36 7.25 17.45
C GLU A 205 -14.07 6.16 18.28
N SER A 206 -15.21 5.65 17.82
CA SER A 206 -16.04 4.64 18.52
C SER A 206 -15.39 3.25 18.65
N ASP A 207 -14.64 2.80 17.65
CA ASP A 207 -14.01 1.45 17.69
C ASP A 207 -12.95 1.32 18.78
N ARG A 208 -12.45 2.43 19.34
CA ARG A 208 -11.51 2.41 20.46
C ARG A 208 -12.18 2.23 21.82
N GLU A 209 -13.45 2.59 21.94
CA GLU A 209 -14.18 2.53 23.22
C GLU A 209 -14.92 1.20 23.42
N LEU A 210 -15.21 0.46 22.35
CA LEU A 210 -15.97 -0.80 22.41
C LEU A 210 -15.13 -2.05 22.68
N ALA A 211 -13.79 -1.94 22.72
CA ALA A 211 -12.91 -3.09 22.97
C ALA A 211 -12.88 -3.56 24.44
N ASN A 212 -13.60 -2.90 25.35
CA ASN A 212 -13.54 -3.20 26.78
C ASN A 212 -14.82 -3.77 27.41
N ASP A 213 -15.95 -3.87 26.71
CA ASP A 213 -17.18 -4.39 27.31
C ASP A 213 -17.97 -5.26 26.33
N SER A 214 -17.61 -6.55 26.24
CA SER A 214 -18.58 -7.64 25.98
C SER A 214 -17.90 -9.01 26.08
N GLU A 215 -17.58 -9.41 27.31
CA GLU A 215 -17.51 -10.83 27.63
C GLU A 215 -18.94 -11.31 27.87
N ASP A 216 -19.67 -11.63 26.79
CA ASP A 216 -20.91 -12.41 26.91
C ASP A 216 -20.88 -13.58 25.95
N THR A 217 -20.79 -14.77 26.55
CA THR A 217 -20.75 -16.05 25.88
C THR A 217 -22.15 -16.47 25.48
N SER A 218 -22.47 -16.41 24.18
CA SER A 218 -23.54 -17.24 23.63
C SER A 218 -23.12 -17.81 22.29
N GLY A 219 -22.88 -19.12 22.26
CA GLY A 219 -22.60 -19.86 21.05
C GLY A 219 -23.83 -19.91 20.15
N TYR A 220 -23.65 -19.52 18.89
CA TYR A 220 -24.52 -19.90 17.80
C TYR A 220 -23.67 -20.14 16.55
N ASP A 221 -23.77 -21.36 16.04
CA ASP A 221 -23.27 -21.81 14.75
C ASP A 221 -24.14 -21.15 13.66
N SER A 222 -23.57 -20.14 12.99
CA SER A 222 -24.14 -19.56 11.77
C SER A 222 -23.06 -19.52 10.70
N THR A 223 -22.84 -20.66 10.05
CA THR A 223 -22.14 -20.72 8.76
C THR A 223 -23.04 -20.17 7.65
N ALA A 224 -23.05 -18.85 7.48
CA ALA A 224 -23.47 -18.20 6.26
C ALA A 224 -22.63 -16.94 6.07
N SER A 225 -21.41 -17.14 5.57
CA SER A 225 -20.62 -16.04 5.02
C SER A 225 -21.36 -15.49 3.81
N GLU A 226 -22.09 -14.39 4.00
CA GLU A 226 -22.57 -13.59 2.88
C GLU A 226 -21.37 -13.23 1.99
N PRO A 227 -21.51 -13.31 0.66
CA PRO A 227 -20.46 -12.84 -0.21
C PRO A 227 -20.29 -11.36 0.10
N LEU A 228 -19.10 -10.95 0.56
CA LEU A 228 -18.69 -9.55 0.67
C LEU A 228 -18.91 -8.89 -0.68
N SER A 229 -20.12 -8.38 -0.90
CA SER A 229 -20.46 -7.65 -2.09
C SER A 229 -19.52 -6.46 -2.14
N HIS A 230 -19.04 -6.11 -3.33
CA HIS A 230 -18.03 -5.10 -3.61
C HIS A 230 -18.41 -3.65 -3.21
N MET A 231 -19.27 -3.47 -2.20
CA MET A 231 -19.70 -2.19 -1.69
C MET A 231 -18.79 -1.83 -0.51
N LEU A 232 -17.75 -1.04 -0.80
CA LEU A 232 -16.98 -0.39 0.25
C LEU A 232 -17.93 0.44 1.14
N PRO A 233 -17.64 0.58 2.44
CA PRO A 233 -18.50 1.30 3.37
C PRO A 233 -18.78 2.70 2.81
N CYS A 234 -20.03 2.93 2.41
CA CYS A 234 -20.51 4.25 2.04
C CYS A 234 -20.68 5.03 3.34
N LEU A 235 -19.87 6.07 3.56
CA LEU A 235 -20.05 6.90 4.73
C LEU A 235 -21.45 7.53 4.70
N SER A 236 -22.20 7.30 5.78
CA SER A 236 -23.42 8.07 6.00
C SER A 236 -23.04 9.53 6.19
N LEU A 237 -23.73 10.44 5.51
CA LEU A 237 -23.48 11.86 5.69
C LEU A 237 -23.66 12.26 7.18
N GLU A 238 -24.52 11.58 7.91
CA GLU A 238 -24.81 11.79 9.34
C GLU A 238 -23.67 11.39 10.27
N SER A 239 -22.80 10.46 9.82
CA SER A 239 -21.64 10.03 10.58
C SER A 239 -20.44 10.97 10.45
N LEU A 240 -20.49 11.99 9.58
CA LEU A 240 -19.38 12.93 9.45
C LEU A 240 -19.12 13.74 10.73
N ALA A 241 -17.84 13.83 11.09
CA ALA A 241 -17.29 14.61 12.19
C ALA A 241 -16.05 15.39 11.74
N LEU A 242 -15.78 16.52 12.42
CA LEU A 242 -14.46 17.16 12.28
C LEU A 242 -13.45 16.35 13.09
N PRO A 243 -12.26 16.05 12.55
CA PRO A 243 -11.24 15.30 13.28
C PRO A 243 -10.89 15.96 14.61
N SER A 244 -10.61 15.15 15.63
CA SER A 244 -10.03 15.62 16.88
C SER A 244 -8.66 16.30 16.65
N PRO A 245 -8.19 17.17 17.57
CA PRO A 245 -6.88 17.81 17.43
C PRO A 245 -5.72 16.82 17.23
N GLU A 246 -5.81 15.64 17.83
CA GLU A 246 -4.80 14.57 17.72
C GLU A 246 -4.74 13.97 16.31
N HIS A 247 -5.88 13.86 15.63
CA HIS A 247 -5.99 13.29 14.28
C HIS A 247 -6.01 14.33 13.16
N MET A 248 -6.04 15.62 13.50
CA MET A 248 -6.16 16.71 12.52
C MET A 248 -5.03 16.70 11.49
N HIS A 249 -3.78 16.47 11.90
CA HIS A 249 -2.65 16.39 10.97
C HIS A 249 -2.77 15.20 10.02
N GLN A 250 -3.18 14.03 10.53
CA GLN A 250 -3.39 12.83 9.72
C GLN A 250 -4.49 13.07 8.67
N ALA A 251 -5.64 13.60 9.09
CA ALA A 251 -6.72 13.93 8.19
C ALA A 251 -6.26 14.95 7.13
N ALA A 252 -5.55 16.00 7.54
CA ALA A 252 -5.04 17.03 6.62
C ALA A 252 -4.08 16.46 5.56
N ASP A 253 -3.12 15.60 5.96
CA ASP A 253 -2.19 14.95 5.05
C ASP A 253 -2.92 14.09 4.02
N ILE A 254 -3.87 13.26 4.49
CA ILE A 254 -4.64 12.33 3.64
C ILE A 254 -5.56 13.10 2.68
N TRP A 255 -6.28 14.11 3.16
CA TRP A 255 -7.16 14.94 2.32
C TRP A 255 -6.37 15.80 1.32
N SER A 256 -5.17 16.27 1.70
CA SER A 256 -4.25 16.96 0.77
C SER A 256 -3.81 16.02 -0.36
N MET A 257 -3.46 14.77 -0.02
CA MET A 257 -3.13 13.76 -1.03
C MET A 257 -4.36 13.39 -1.88
N CYS A 258 -5.54 13.27 -1.28
CA CYS A 258 -6.79 13.02 -1.99
C CYS A 258 -7.07 14.11 -3.04
N ARG A 259 -6.92 15.38 -2.66
CA ARG A 259 -7.01 16.51 -3.61
C ARG A 259 -5.96 16.41 -4.70
N TRP A 260 -4.72 16.06 -4.37
CA TRP A 260 -3.64 15.93 -5.34
C TRP A 260 -3.94 14.84 -6.38
N ILE A 261 -4.31 13.63 -5.94
CA ILE A 261 -4.67 12.52 -6.84
C ILE A 261 -5.91 12.87 -7.66
N TYR A 262 -6.92 13.53 -7.07
CA TYR A 262 -8.09 14.01 -7.80
C TYR A 262 -7.72 14.91 -8.98
N MET A 263 -6.70 15.77 -8.84
CA MET A 263 -6.23 16.61 -9.94
C MET A 263 -5.49 15.84 -11.04
N LEU A 264 -4.95 14.65 -10.74
CA LEU A 264 -4.10 13.88 -11.64
C LEU A 264 -4.81 12.69 -12.32
N SER A 265 -5.83 12.12 -11.68
CA SER A 265 -6.45 10.86 -12.12
C SER A 265 -7.92 11.02 -12.44
N SER A 266 -8.28 10.80 -13.71
CA SER A 266 -9.69 10.85 -14.17
C SER A 266 -10.53 9.70 -13.60
N VAL A 267 -9.91 8.54 -13.37
CA VAL A 267 -10.57 7.38 -12.78
C VAL A 267 -10.86 7.66 -11.30
N PHE A 268 -9.92 8.29 -10.61
CA PHE A 268 -10.10 8.75 -9.23
C PHE A 268 -11.25 9.75 -9.12
N GLN A 269 -11.33 10.75 -10.00
CA GLN A 269 -12.43 11.71 -10.02
C GLN A 269 -13.81 11.02 -10.11
N LYS A 270 -13.93 10.03 -11.00
CA LYS A 270 -15.16 9.25 -11.18
C LYS A 270 -15.52 8.47 -9.92
N GLN A 271 -14.57 7.82 -9.26
CA GLN A 271 -14.83 7.10 -8.01
C GLN A 271 -15.16 8.08 -6.87
N PHE A 272 -14.42 9.19 -6.75
CA PHE A 272 -14.70 10.22 -5.75
C PHE A 272 -16.13 10.77 -5.88
N TYR A 273 -16.57 11.06 -7.10
CA TYR A 273 -17.96 11.45 -7.38
C TYR A 273 -18.94 10.34 -7.01
N ARG A 274 -18.65 9.09 -7.40
CA ARG A 274 -19.51 7.92 -7.13
C ARG A 274 -19.71 7.67 -5.63
N PHE A 275 -18.70 7.89 -4.81
CA PHE A 275 -18.79 7.78 -3.35
C PHE A 275 -19.35 9.04 -2.66
N GLY A 276 -19.87 10.02 -3.41
CA GLY A 276 -20.48 11.21 -2.83
C GLY A 276 -19.46 12.19 -2.23
N GLY A 277 -18.23 12.20 -2.72
CA GLY A 277 -17.15 13.03 -2.16
C GLY A 277 -17.45 14.53 -2.17
N PHE A 278 -18.26 15.03 -3.10
CA PHE A 278 -18.68 16.44 -3.10
C PHE A 278 -19.66 16.77 -1.98
N GLN A 279 -20.61 15.88 -1.69
CA GLN A 279 -21.55 16.03 -0.58
C GLN A 279 -20.79 16.03 0.75
N VAL A 280 -19.80 15.15 0.88
CA VAL A 280 -18.87 15.10 2.01
C VAL A 280 -18.12 16.43 2.16
N CYS A 281 -17.47 16.92 1.10
CA CYS A 281 -16.77 18.20 1.10
C CYS A 281 -17.69 19.37 1.49
N HIS A 282 -18.89 19.43 0.93
CA HIS A 282 -19.86 20.49 1.22
C HIS A 282 -20.25 20.49 2.70
N LYS A 283 -20.55 19.32 3.27
CA LYS A 283 -20.88 19.20 4.70
C LYS A 283 -19.69 19.56 5.59
N LEU A 284 -18.48 19.12 5.25
CA LEU A 284 -17.28 19.50 6.00
C LEU A 284 -17.04 21.00 6.02
N ILE A 285 -17.14 21.68 4.87
CA ILE A 285 -17.00 23.14 4.78
C ILE A 285 -18.03 23.82 5.68
N PHE A 286 -19.29 23.36 5.65
CA PHE A 286 -20.33 23.89 6.51
C PHE A 286 -20.02 23.70 8.00
N MET A 287 -19.54 22.52 8.41
CA MET A 287 -19.12 22.24 9.79
C MET A 287 -17.95 23.12 10.23
N ILE A 288 -16.96 23.34 9.37
CA ILE A 288 -15.81 24.22 9.63
C ILE A 288 -16.30 25.66 9.84
N ILE A 289 -17.14 26.17 8.93
CA ILE A 289 -17.74 27.51 9.04
C ILE A 289 -18.49 27.62 10.38
N GLN A 290 -19.37 26.68 10.70
CA GLN A 290 -20.11 26.69 11.97
C GLN A 290 -19.20 26.73 13.19
N LYS A 291 -18.11 25.94 13.18
CA LYS A 291 -17.13 25.91 14.29
C LYS A 291 -16.42 27.26 14.44
N LEU A 292 -15.97 27.86 13.35
CA LEU A 292 -15.28 29.17 13.35
C LEU A 292 -16.19 30.32 13.80
N PHE A 293 -17.48 30.30 13.44
CA PHE A 293 -18.43 31.35 13.81
C PHE A 293 -19.08 31.15 15.19
N ARG A 294 -19.07 29.92 15.75
CA ARG A 294 -19.49 29.68 17.14
C ARG A 294 -18.43 30.07 18.16
N SER A 295 -17.15 29.82 17.88
CA SER A 295 -16.07 30.19 18.81
C SER A 295 -16.03 31.69 19.13
N HIS A 296 -16.42 32.55 18.17
CA HIS A 296 -16.50 34.00 18.39
C HIS A 296 -17.66 34.47 19.28
N LYS A 297 -18.65 33.62 19.57
CA LYS A 297 -19.77 33.97 20.45
C LYS A 297 -19.58 33.54 21.91
N GLU A 298 -18.61 32.68 22.19
CA GLU A 298 -18.30 32.20 23.54
C GLU A 298 -17.15 33.00 24.20
N GLU A 299 -16.49 33.89 23.44
CA GLU A 299 -15.42 34.79 23.91
C GLU A 299 -15.88 36.26 24.13
N GLN A 300 -17.20 36.52 24.14
CA GLN A 300 -17.81 37.83 24.45
C GLN A 300 -18.71 37.73 25.68
#